data_AF-A0A1Q3WKI2-F1
#
_entry.id   AF-A0A1Q3WKI2-F1
#
_cell.length_a   1.000
_cell.length_b   1.000
_cell.length_c   1.000
_cell.angle_alpha   90.00
_cell.angle_beta   90.00
_cell.angle_gamma   90.00
#
_symmetry.space_group_name_H-M   'P 1'
#
loop_
_entity.id
_entity.type
_entity.pdbx_description
1 polymer ?
#
loop_
_entity_poly.entity_id
_entity_poly.type
_entity_poly.pdbx_seq_one_letter_code
_entity_poly.pdbx_strand_id
1 'polypeptide(L)'
;MATSIEHYNTLADRFRQYRKHLGLSQTEFGQRIELDQTAVSAIEKGRQDVTIRTVYKLIELDCNPNWLLLDEGPMQLSKLSSQGASLEVRQVGSKTEYIIRVQS
;
A
#
# COMPACT_ATOMS: atom_id res chain seq x y z
N MET A 1 29.42 -14.75 -18.87
CA MET A 1 28.31 -13.84 -19.18
C MET A 1 27.38 -13.86 -17.98
N ALA A 2 27.45 -12.84 -17.12
CA ALA A 2 26.56 -12.75 -15.97
C ALA A 2 25.19 -12.35 -16.50
N THR A 3 24.23 -13.26 -16.40
CA THR A 3 22.81 -12.96 -16.62
C THR A 3 22.44 -11.86 -15.63
N SER A 4 22.17 -10.66 -16.14
CA SER A 4 21.52 -9.61 -15.37
C SER A 4 20.21 -10.21 -14.87
N ILE A 5 20.14 -10.54 -13.58
CA ILE A 5 18.91 -10.98 -12.94
C ILE A 5 17.98 -9.77 -13.01
N GLU A 6 16.94 -9.85 -13.84
CA GLU A 6 15.87 -8.86 -13.81
C GLU A 6 15.31 -8.83 -12.39
N HIS A 7 15.59 -7.76 -11.67
CA HIS A 7 15.08 -7.58 -10.32
C HIS A 7 13.60 -7.22 -10.43
N TYR A 8 12.75 -8.24 -10.27
CA TYR A 8 11.31 -8.07 -10.29
C TYR A 8 10.87 -7.18 -9.12
N ASN A 9 10.04 -6.16 -9.36
CA ASN A 9 9.49 -5.33 -8.31
C ASN A 9 8.49 -6.16 -7.50
N THR A 10 8.92 -6.69 -6.36
CA THR A 10 8.06 -7.53 -5.53
C THR A 10 7.16 -6.68 -4.62
N LEU A 11 6.19 -7.32 -3.97
CA LEU A 11 5.40 -6.68 -2.92
C LEU A 11 6.31 -6.14 -1.79
N ALA A 12 7.36 -6.88 -1.43
CA ALA A 12 8.33 -6.46 -0.41
C ALA A 12 9.07 -5.17 -0.83
N ASP A 13 9.43 -5.08 -2.12
CA ASP A 13 10.07 -3.89 -2.68
C ASP A 13 9.13 -2.70 -2.68
N ARG A 14 7.87 -2.86 -3.07
CA ARG A 14 6.86 -1.79 -3.04
C ARG A 14 6.52 -1.35 -1.62
N PHE A 15 6.40 -2.28 -0.68
CA PHE A 15 6.20 -1.95 0.74
C PHE A 15 7.36 -1.10 1.28
N ARG A 16 8.60 -1.46 0.94
CA ARG A 16 9.80 -0.69 1.28
C ARG A 16 9.84 0.67 0.59
N GLN A 17 9.47 0.73 -0.69
CA GLN A 17 9.40 1.97 -1.46
C GLN A 17 8.40 2.93 -0.83
N TYR A 18 7.22 2.45 -0.43
CA TYR A 18 6.20 3.25 0.22
C TYR A 18 6.69 3.86 1.53
N ARG A 19 7.32 3.06 2.39
CA ARG A 19 7.91 3.58 3.63
C ARG A 19 8.94 4.67 3.35
N LYS A 20 9.83 4.44 2.39
CA LYS A 20 10.86 5.41 2.02
C LYS A 20 10.27 6.69 1.41
N HIS A 21 9.20 6.57 0.65
CA HIS A 21 8.45 7.72 0.12
C HIS A 21 7.92 8.61 1.25
N LEU A 22 7.47 8.01 2.36
CA LEU A 22 7.05 8.74 3.56
C LEU A 22 8.22 9.30 4.39
N GLY A 23 9.48 9.00 4.03
CA GLY A 23 10.68 9.46 4.74
C GLY A 23 10.88 8.81 6.12
N LEU A 24 10.28 7.64 6.38
CA LEU A 24 10.27 7.04 7.71
C LEU A 24 11.31 5.94 7.89
N SER A 25 11.81 5.80 9.12
CA SER A 25 12.48 4.59 9.58
C SER A 25 11.52 3.40 9.66
N GLN A 26 12.05 2.18 9.72
CA GLN A 26 11.21 0.98 9.89
C GLN A 26 10.40 1.01 11.19
N THR A 27 10.97 1.54 12.27
CA THR A 27 10.30 1.67 13.57
C THR A 27 9.13 2.65 13.50
N GLU A 28 9.33 3.85 12.96
CA GLU A 28 8.27 4.86 12.83
C GLU A 28 7.15 4.38 11.91
N PHE A 29 7.51 3.70 10.82
CA PHE A 29 6.52 3.13 9.91
C PHE A 29 5.70 2.02 10.56
N GLY A 30 6.37 1.11 11.26
CA GLY A 30 5.72 0.04 12.04
C GLY A 30 4.71 0.62 13.03
N GLN A 31 5.09 1.64 13.80
CA GLN A 31 4.18 2.33 14.73
C GLN A 31 2.91 2.85 14.05
N ARG A 32 3.01 3.40 12.82
CA ARG A 32 1.83 3.90 12.08
C ARG A 32 0.91 2.80 11.56
N ILE A 33 1.45 1.61 11.27
CA ILE A 33 0.68 0.47 10.77
C ILE A 33 0.48 -0.63 11.82
N GLU A 34 0.74 -0.31 13.08
CA GLU A 34 0.59 -1.19 14.24
C GLU A 34 1.38 -2.51 14.13
N LEU A 35 2.61 -2.40 13.63
CA LEU A 35 3.61 -3.47 13.59
C LEU A 35 4.87 -3.07 14.37
N ASP A 36 5.59 -4.05 14.90
CA ASP A 36 6.94 -3.81 15.39
C ASP A 36 7.95 -3.69 14.23
N GLN A 37 9.15 -3.17 14.54
CA GLN A 37 10.21 -2.99 13.54
C GLN A 37 10.68 -4.33 12.93
N THR A 38 10.62 -5.43 13.69
CA THR A 38 11.05 -6.76 13.23
C THR A 38 10.12 -7.28 12.14
N ALA A 39 8.80 -7.14 12.34
CA ALA A 39 7.77 -7.50 11.37
C ALA A 39 7.91 -6.68 10.09
N VAL A 40 8.14 -5.35 10.19
CA VAL A 40 8.44 -4.49 9.03
C VAL A 40 9.67 -4.99 8.27
N SER A 41 10.77 -5.30 8.99
CA SER A 41 11.99 -5.84 8.37
C SER A 41 11.75 -7.21 7.70
N ALA A 42 10.92 -8.08 8.29
CA ALA A 42 10.60 -9.38 7.71
C ALA A 42 9.82 -9.24 6.40
N ILE A 43 8.84 -8.33 6.36
CA ILE A 43 8.06 -8.01 5.16
C ILE A 43 8.96 -7.43 4.07
N GLU A 44 9.80 -6.43 4.38
CA GLU A 44 10.71 -5.81 3.40
C GLU A 44 11.78 -6.76 2.84
N LYS A 45 11.99 -7.91 3.49
CA LYS A 45 12.91 -8.97 3.04
C LYS A 45 12.17 -10.12 2.35
N GLY A 46 10.84 -10.03 2.19
CA GLY A 46 10.02 -11.10 1.63
C GLY A 46 9.95 -12.36 2.48
N ARG A 47 10.24 -12.27 3.79
CA ARG A 47 10.18 -13.41 4.73
C ARG A 47 8.80 -13.58 5.37
N GLN A 48 7.96 -12.55 5.27
CA GLN A 48 6.60 -12.55 5.79
C GLN A 48 5.70 -11.77 4.83
N ASP A 49 4.51 -12.29 4.57
CA ASP A 49 3.51 -11.61 3.76
C ASP A 49 2.81 -10.49 4.55
N VAL A 50 2.22 -9.55 3.81
CA VAL A 50 1.40 -8.48 4.37
C VAL A 50 0.01 -9.02 4.68
N THR A 51 -0.44 -8.87 5.92
CA THR A 51 -1.81 -9.25 6.30
C THR A 51 -2.83 -8.25 5.77
N ILE A 52 -4.08 -8.68 5.60
CA ILE A 52 -5.18 -7.77 5.22
C ILE A 52 -5.33 -6.59 6.20
N ARG A 53 -5.12 -6.82 7.51
CA ARG A 53 -5.12 -5.75 8.52
C ARG A 53 -4.05 -4.69 8.24
N THR A 54 -2.85 -5.12 7.86
CA THR A 54 -1.77 -4.22 7.48
C THR A 54 -2.12 -3.45 6.20
N VAL A 55 -2.75 -4.10 5.21
CA VAL A 55 -3.22 -3.40 3.99
C VAL A 55 -4.22 -2.29 4.35
N TYR A 56 -5.19 -2.54 5.25
CA TYR A 56 -6.10 -1.50 5.72
C TYR A 56 -5.38 -0.31 6.35
N LYS A 57 -4.38 -0.56 7.20
CA LYS A 57 -3.57 0.50 7.81
C LYS A 57 -2.78 1.29 6.77
N LEU A 58 -2.30 0.65 5.72
CA LEU A 58 -1.61 1.35 4.62
C LEU A 58 -2.59 2.22 3.81
N ILE A 59 -3.81 1.75 3.57
CA ILE A 59 -4.87 2.53 2.92
C ILE A 59 -5.19 3.79 3.74
N GLU A 60 -5.29 3.67 5.08
CA GLU A 60 -5.46 4.82 5.98
C GLU A 60 -4.31 5.85 5.86
N LEU A 61 -3.13 5.40 5.45
CA LEU A 61 -1.96 6.25 5.19
C LEU A 61 -1.86 6.76 3.75
N ASP A 62 -2.94 6.69 2.95
CA ASP A 62 -3.00 7.10 1.53
C ASP A 62 -2.30 6.12 0.55
N CYS A 63 -2.00 4.87 0.94
CA CYS A 63 -1.40 3.89 0.03
C CYS A 63 -2.46 3.26 -0.88
N ASN A 64 -2.21 3.22 -2.19
CA ASN A 64 -3.06 2.52 -3.14
C ASN A 64 -2.80 0.99 -3.09
N PRO A 65 -3.81 0.17 -2.76
CA PRO A 65 -3.65 -1.28 -2.66
C PRO A 65 -3.39 -1.95 -4.02
N ASN A 66 -3.90 -1.39 -5.14
CA ASN A 66 -3.63 -1.94 -6.47
C ASN A 66 -2.14 -1.78 -6.82
N TRP A 67 -1.57 -0.62 -6.52
CA TRP A 67 -0.15 -0.40 -6.70
C TRP A 67 0.65 -1.34 -5.79
N LEU A 68 0.33 -1.42 -4.50
CA LEU A 68 1.04 -2.26 -3.55
C LEU A 68 1.02 -3.76 -3.93
N LEU A 69 -0.14 -4.30 -4.29
CA LEU A 69 -0.33 -5.74 -4.48
C LEU A 69 -0.03 -6.19 -5.91
N LEU A 70 -0.36 -5.36 -6.90
CA LEU A 70 -0.35 -5.73 -8.33
C LEU A 70 0.67 -4.93 -9.15
N ASP A 71 1.31 -3.91 -8.57
CA ASP A 71 2.15 -2.94 -9.29
C ASP A 71 1.38 -2.09 -10.32
N GLU A 72 0.08 -1.86 -10.07
CA GLU A 72 -0.81 -1.15 -10.99
C GLU A 72 -1.26 0.22 -10.46
N GLY A 73 -1.21 1.23 -11.33
CA GLY A 73 -1.67 2.58 -11.01
C GLY A 73 -0.70 3.39 -10.13
N PRO A 74 -1.15 4.55 -9.59
CA PRO A 74 -0.29 5.40 -8.78
C PRO A 74 -0.09 4.83 -7.37
N MET A 75 1.04 5.16 -6.74
CA MET A 75 1.36 4.77 -5.36
C MET A 75 0.33 5.24 -4.33
N GLN A 76 -0.26 6.41 -4.54
CA GLN A 76 -1.15 7.07 -3.58
C GLN A 76 -2.59 7.14 -4.08
N LEU A 77 -3.56 6.94 -3.18
CA LEU A 77 -5.00 7.04 -3.51
C LEU A 77 -5.39 8.46 -3.91
N SER A 78 -4.82 9.47 -3.26
CA SER A 78 -5.00 10.89 -3.60
C SER A 78 -4.62 11.25 -5.04
N LYS A 79 -3.87 10.39 -5.74
CA LYS A 79 -3.53 10.58 -7.17
C LYS A 79 -4.53 9.94 -8.12
N LEU A 80 -5.39 9.04 -7.66
CA LEU A 80 -6.45 8.43 -8.48
C LEU A 80 -7.51 9.46 -8.89
N SER A 81 -7.80 10.44 -8.04
CA SER A 81 -8.78 11.51 -8.33
C SER A 81 -8.33 12.50 -9.41
N SER A 82 -7.07 12.40 -9.88
CA SER A 82 -6.59 13.17 -11.04
C SER A 82 -7.22 12.70 -12.37
N GLN A 83 -7.90 11.56 -12.37
CA GLN A 83 -8.60 10.99 -13.52
C GLN A 83 -10.07 10.73 -13.15
N GLY A 84 -10.91 11.77 -13.23
CA GLY A 84 -12.36 11.63 -13.41
C GLY A 84 -13.12 10.75 -12.40
N ALA A 85 -12.59 10.54 -11.19
CA ALA A 85 -13.16 9.61 -10.22
C ALA A 85 -13.90 10.34 -9.09
N SER A 86 -15.10 9.87 -8.77
CA SER A 86 -15.91 10.37 -7.64
C SER A 86 -16.01 9.32 -6.54
N LEU A 87 -15.79 9.73 -5.29
CA LEU A 87 -16.02 8.91 -4.10
C LEU A 87 -17.38 9.28 -3.48
N GLU A 88 -18.26 8.29 -3.34
CA GLU A 88 -19.46 8.38 -2.52
C GLU A 88 -19.32 7.49 -1.29
N VAL A 89 -19.63 8.04 -0.12
CA VAL A 89 -19.67 7.28 1.15
C VAL A 89 -21.12 7.13 1.59
N ARG A 90 -21.54 5.90 1.88
CA ARG A 90 -22.91 5.59 2.33
C ARG A 90 -22.88 4.83 3.66
N GLN A 91 -23.78 5.18 4.55
CA GLN A 91 -24.04 4.40 5.76
C GLN A 91 -25.18 3.43 5.49
N VAL A 92 -24.91 2.13 5.68
CA VAL A 92 -25.89 1.05 5.47
C VAL A 92 -25.93 0.20 6.74
N GLY A 93 -26.89 0.51 7.61
CA GLY A 93 -26.96 -0.07 8.94
C GLY A 93 -25.73 0.32 9.78
N SER A 94 -24.98 -0.67 10.26
CA SER A 94 -23.74 -0.48 11.03
C SER A 94 -22.47 -0.51 10.16
N LYS A 95 -22.61 -0.55 8.83
CA LYS A 95 -21.49 -0.63 7.89
C LYS A 95 -21.36 0.67 7.09
N THR A 96 -20.14 1.01 6.74
CA THR A 96 -19.82 2.10 5.81
C THR A 96 -19.43 1.51 4.47
N GLU A 97 -20.14 1.89 3.41
CA GLU A 97 -19.82 1.54 2.02
C GLU A 97 -19.11 2.70 1.34
N TYR A 98 -18.04 2.36 0.60
CA TYR A 98 -17.26 3.29 -0.22
C TYR A 98 -17.51 2.94 -1.69
N ILE A 99 -18.09 3.87 -2.45
CA ILE A 99 -18.37 3.69 -3.87
C ILE A 99 -17.42 4.60 -4.65
N ILE A 100 -16.48 3.98 -5.34
CA ILE A 100 -15.54 4.68 -6.22
C ILE A 100 -16.08 4.53 -7.64
N ARG A 101 -16.49 5.64 -8.26
CA ARG A 101 -16.78 5.68 -9.70
C ARG A 101 -15.60 6.28 -10.42
N VAL A 102 -15.20 5.69 -11.53
CA VAL A 102 -14.14 6.20 -12.40
C VAL A 102 -14.76 6.44 -13.77
N GLN A 103 -14.64 7.65 -14.32
CA GLN A 103 -15.00 7.89 -15.72
C GLN A 103 -13.85 7.42 -16.61
N SER A 104 -14.17 6.53 -17.55
CA SER A 104 -13.26 6.04 -18.60
C SER A 104 -13.07 7.06 -19.71
#